data_AF-A0A3D2L9Q1-F1
#
_entry.id   AF-A0A3D2L9Q1-F1
#
_cell.length_a   1.000
_cell.length_b   1.000
_cell.length_c   1.000
_cell.angle_alpha   90.00
_cell.angle_beta   90.00
_cell.angle_gamma   90.00
#
_symmetry.space_group_name_H-M   'P 1'
#
loop_
_entity.id
_entity.type
_entity.pdbx_description
1 polymer ?
#
loop_
_entity_poly.entity_id
_entity_poly.type
_entity_poly.pdbx_seq_one_letter_code
_entity_poly.pdbx_strand_id
1 'polypeptide(L)'
;MSNDRLIGVDIDDETLGASGPDAEHERRVAIFDLLESNSFKVIGQDEGPYQLNLSKAERRLVFAIRTEAGEEVHTFILSLGPFRGVIRDYFMICDSY
;
A
#
# COMPACT_ATOMS: atom_id res chain seq x y z
N MET A 1 -4.20 1.91 24.32
CA MET A 1 -3.49 0.87 23.54
C MET A 1 -3.30 1.46 22.17
N SER A 2 -2.06 1.65 21.72
CA SER A 2 -1.77 2.33 20.46
C SER A 2 -2.28 1.47 19.31
N ASN A 3 -3.22 1.99 18.53
CA ASN A 3 -3.83 1.28 17.41
C ASN A 3 -3.01 1.54 16.12
N ASP A 4 -1.68 1.50 16.26
CA ASP A 4 -0.70 1.89 15.24
C ASP A 4 -0.54 0.76 14.21
N ARG A 5 -1.59 0.54 13.41
CA ARG A 5 -1.64 -0.47 12.36
C ARG A 5 -2.55 -0.07 11.21
N LEU A 6 -2.34 -0.72 10.07
CA LEU A 6 -3.27 -0.83 8.97
C LEU A 6 -4.27 -1.95 9.26
N ILE A 7 -5.54 -1.65 8.97
CA ILE A 7 -6.66 -2.61 9.00
C ILE A 7 -7.22 -2.89 7.61
N GLY A 8 -6.80 -2.11 6.61
CA GLY A 8 -7.17 -2.33 5.22
C GLY A 8 -6.13 -1.72 4.29
N VAL A 9 -5.84 -2.42 3.21
CA VAL A 9 -5.08 -1.89 2.07
C VAL A 9 -5.89 -2.18 0.82
N ASP A 10 -6.19 -1.12 0.08
CA ASP A 10 -6.94 -1.16 -1.16
C ASP A 10 -6.05 -0.62 -2.28
N ILE A 11 -6.01 -1.32 -3.41
CA ILE A 11 -5.17 -0.97 -4.56
C ILE A 11 -6.11 -0.69 -5.71
N ASP A 12 -6.03 0.52 -6.25
CA ASP A 12 -6.85 0.93 -7.38
C ASP A 12 -6.53 0.09 -8.63
N ASP A 13 -7.47 -0.76 -9.03
CA ASP A 13 -7.30 -1.67 -10.16
C ASP A 13 -7.18 -0.96 -11.51
N GLU A 14 -7.75 0.24 -11.64
CA GLU A 14 -7.66 1.00 -12.89
C GLU A 14 -6.23 1.50 -13.16
N THR A 15 -5.50 1.85 -12.10
CA THR A 15 -4.16 2.48 -12.23
C THR A 15 -3.00 1.58 -11.80
N LEU A 16 -3.27 0.56 -10.98
CA LEU A 16 -2.31 -0.39 -10.40
C LEU A 16 -2.79 -1.86 -10.48
N GLY A 17 -3.70 -2.16 -11.41
CA GLY A 17 -4.30 -3.49 -11.60
C GLY A 17 -3.30 -4.64 -11.75
N ALA A 18 -3.65 -5.79 -11.16
CA ALA A 18 -2.89 -7.03 -11.28
C ALA A 18 -3.09 -7.63 -12.69
N SER A 19 -2.00 -8.11 -13.29
CA SER A 19 -2.04 -8.71 -14.64
C SER A 19 -2.29 -10.22 -14.57
N GLY A 20 -3.54 -10.62 -14.33
CA GLY A 20 -3.98 -12.02 -14.39
C GLY A 20 -4.38 -12.64 -13.05
N PRO A 21 -5.00 -13.84 -13.08
CA PRO A 21 -5.55 -14.49 -11.89
C PRO A 21 -4.50 -14.88 -10.85
N ASP A 22 -3.30 -15.27 -11.27
CA ASP A 22 -2.20 -15.62 -10.38
C ASP A 22 -1.68 -14.39 -9.63
N ALA A 23 -1.42 -13.29 -10.34
CA ALA A 23 -0.98 -12.03 -9.75
C ALA A 23 -2.01 -11.47 -8.75
N GLU A 24 -3.30 -11.65 -9.02
CA GLU A 24 -4.39 -11.23 -8.14
C GLU A 24 -4.49 -12.15 -6.89
N HIS A 25 -4.15 -13.44 -7.02
CA HIS A 25 -3.98 -14.31 -5.86
C HIS A 25 -2.78 -13.89 -5.00
N GLU A 26 -1.61 -13.70 -5.60
CA GLU A 26 -0.41 -13.23 -4.92
C GLU A 26 -0.64 -11.88 -4.21
N ARG A 27 -1.35 -10.96 -4.87
CA ARG A 27 -1.74 -9.68 -4.27
C ARG A 27 -2.54 -9.88 -2.99
N ARG A 28 -3.58 -10.72 -3.02
CA ARG A 28 -4.40 -10.96 -1.82
C ARG A 28 -3.60 -11.57 -0.68
N VAL A 29 -2.69 -12.51 -0.99
CA VAL A 29 -1.80 -13.11 0.00
C VAL A 29 -0.89 -12.05 0.61
N ALA A 30 -0.23 -11.23 -0.23
CA ALA A 30 0.64 -10.16 0.23
C ALA A 30 -0.08 -9.10 1.09
N ILE A 31 -1.31 -8.72 0.71
CA ILE A 31 -2.13 -7.79 1.52
C ILE A 31 -2.50 -8.43 2.86
N PHE A 32 -2.88 -9.71 2.87
CA PHE A 32 -3.23 -10.41 4.10
C PHE A 32 -2.04 -10.48 5.07
N ASP A 33 -0.87 -10.91 4.59
CA ASP A 33 0.34 -11.00 5.40
C ASP A 33 0.78 -9.63 5.95
N LEU A 34 0.63 -8.58 5.14
CA LEU A 34 0.86 -7.20 5.56
C LEU A 34 -0.12 -6.81 6.67
N LEU A 35 -1.42 -7.07 6.52
CA LEU A 35 -2.42 -6.68 7.52
C LEU A 35 -2.28 -7.41 8.85
N GLU A 36 -1.80 -8.65 8.85
CA GLU A 36 -1.55 -9.46 10.05
C GLU A 36 -0.37 -8.95 10.88
N SER A 37 0.69 -8.43 10.24
CA SER A 37 1.98 -8.19 10.90
C SER A 37 2.54 -6.76 10.77
N ASN A 38 1.78 -5.83 10.18
CA ASN A 38 2.24 -4.44 10.04
C ASN A 38 2.25 -3.65 11.36
N SER A 39 3.05 -2.60 11.36
CA SER A 39 2.94 -1.47 12.27
C SER A 39 2.91 -0.20 11.44
N PHE A 40 1.95 0.68 11.68
CA PHE A 40 1.74 1.88 10.89
C PHE A 40 1.25 3.04 11.74
N LYS A 41 1.94 4.18 11.65
CA LYS A 41 1.59 5.40 12.37
C LYS A 41 1.78 6.63 11.49
N VAL A 42 0.82 7.54 11.54
CA VAL A 42 0.95 8.87 10.95
C VAL A 42 1.47 9.84 12.01
N ILE A 43 2.57 10.52 11.74
CA ILE A 43 3.18 11.45 12.70
C ILE A 43 2.22 12.60 12.97
N GLY A 44 1.95 12.87 14.25
CA GLY A 44 1.02 13.92 14.67
C GLY A 44 -0.45 13.51 14.68
N GLN A 45 -0.75 12.23 14.39
CA GLN A 45 -2.09 11.66 14.47
C GLN A 45 -2.08 10.45 15.40
N ASP A 46 -3.01 10.42 16.35
CA ASP A 46 -3.19 9.29 17.30
C ASP A 46 -4.56 8.62 17.10
N GLU A 47 -5.12 8.71 15.89
CA GLU A 47 -6.48 8.28 15.53
C GLU A 47 -6.52 6.90 14.83
N GLY A 48 -5.44 6.11 14.96
CA GLY A 48 -5.40 4.76 14.41
C GLY A 48 -6.54 3.88 14.96
N PRO A 49 -6.93 2.82 14.23
CA PRO A 49 -6.21 2.19 13.13
C PRO A 49 -6.56 2.80 11.78
N TYR A 50 -5.73 2.53 10.78
CA TYR A 50 -5.80 3.21 9.49
C TYR A 50 -6.17 2.29 8.34
N GLN A 51 -6.83 2.85 7.34
CA GLN A 51 -7.00 2.25 6.01
C GLN A 51 -6.09 2.98 5.03
N LEU A 52 -5.44 2.22 4.14
CA LEU A 52 -4.56 2.75 3.11
C LEU A 52 -5.14 2.46 1.73
N ASN A 53 -5.35 3.50 0.92
CA ASN A 53 -5.68 3.37 -0.48
C ASN A 53 -4.46 3.77 -1.33
N LEU A 54 -4.05 2.86 -2.21
CA LEU A 54 -2.95 3.04 -3.13
C LEU A 54 -3.49 3.22 -4.55
N SER A 55 -3.10 4.32 -5.19
CA SER A 55 -3.41 4.57 -6.58
C SER A 55 -2.26 5.26 -7.29
N LYS A 56 -2.31 5.31 -8.62
CA LYS A 56 -1.29 5.97 -9.42
C LYS A 56 -1.88 7.13 -10.21
N ALA A 57 -1.33 8.32 -9.98
CA ALA A 57 -1.62 9.51 -10.76
C ALA A 57 -0.40 9.85 -11.63
N GLU A 58 -0.54 9.72 -12.94
CA GLU A 58 0.53 9.91 -13.93
C GLU A 58 1.77 9.02 -13.67
N ARG A 59 2.82 9.58 -13.05
CA ARG A 59 4.07 8.90 -12.66
C ARG A 59 4.31 8.93 -11.15
N ARG A 60 3.27 9.20 -10.38
CA ARG A 60 3.29 9.34 -8.92
C ARG A 60 2.41 8.26 -8.29
N LEU A 61 2.88 7.73 -7.17
CA LEU A 61 2.14 6.81 -6.32
C LEU A 61 1.47 7.64 -5.22
N VAL A 62 0.17 7.48 -5.10
CA VAL A 62 -0.68 8.18 -4.14
C VAL A 62 -0.98 7.20 -3.00
N PHE A 63 -0.66 7.62 -1.79
CA PHE A 63 -0.98 6.94 -0.54
C PHE A 63 -2.02 7.78 0.18
N ALA A 64 -3.29 7.45 0.03
CA ALA A 64 -4.36 8.09 0.77
C ALA A 64 -4.63 7.28 2.05
N ILE A 65 -4.54 7.95 3.20
CA ILE A 65 -4.68 7.34 4.51
C ILE A 65 -5.97 7.85 5.13
N ARG A 66 -6.77 6.90 5.62
CA ARG A 66 -8.06 7.15 6.25
C ARG A 66 -8.13 6.52 7.63
N THR A 67 -8.96 7.06 8.51
CA THR A 67 -9.33 6.40 9.76
C THR A 67 -10.19 5.16 9.49
N GLU A 68 -10.42 4.33 10.49
CA GLU A 68 -11.39 3.23 10.43
C GLU A 68 -12.80 3.70 10.05
N ALA A 69 -13.18 4.92 10.45
CA ALA A 69 -14.47 5.53 10.09
C ALA A 69 -14.52 6.04 8.63
N GLY A 70 -13.40 5.96 7.90
CA GLY A 70 -13.28 6.40 6.51
C GLY A 70 -12.96 7.89 6.35
N GLU A 71 -12.64 8.60 7.44
CA GLU A 71 -12.27 10.02 7.40
C GLU A 71 -10.85 10.18 6.86
N GLU A 72 -10.64 11.17 6.00
CA GLU A 72 -9.31 11.42 5.43
C GLU A 72 -8.36 11.98 6.50
N VAL A 73 -7.24 11.28 6.70
CA VAL A 73 -6.19 11.69 7.65
C VAL A 73 -5.10 12.44 6.93
N HIS A 74 -4.59 11.85 5.85
CA HIS A 74 -3.53 12.45 5.05
C HIS A 74 -3.38 11.76 3.69
N THR A 75 -2.87 12.49 2.70
CA THR A 75 -2.51 11.92 1.40
C THR A 75 -1.05 12.23 1.07
N PHE A 76 -0.23 11.20 0.93
CA PHE A 76 1.15 11.34 0.44
C PHE A 76 1.21 11.07 -1.06
N ILE A 77 1.87 11.96 -1.80
CA ILE A 77 2.10 11.79 -3.24
C ILE A 77 3.60 11.62 -3.46
N LEU A 78 4.00 10.42 -3.83
CA LEU A 78 5.40 10.04 -3.99
C LEU A 78 5.75 9.92 -5.48
N SER A 79 6.90 10.45 -5.88
CA SER A 79 7.44 10.15 -7.21
C SER A 79 7.87 8.68 -7.26
N LEU A 80 7.50 7.96 -8.31
CA LEU A 80 7.98 6.59 -8.51
C LEU A 80 9.46 6.52 -8.93
N GLY A 81 10.04 7.65 -9.37
CA GLY A 81 11.43 7.72 -9.86
C GLY A 81 12.45 7.09 -8.91
N PRO A 82 12.50 7.49 -7.62
CA PRO A 82 13.40 6.89 -6.62
C PRO A 82 13.17 5.41 -6.36
N PHE A 83 11.93 4.92 -6.48
CA PHE A 83 11.58 3.52 -6.21
C PHE A 83 11.91 2.57 -7.38
N ARG A 84 12.18 3.10 -8.58
CA ARG A 84 12.43 2.26 -9.77
C ARG A 84 13.56 1.25 -9.56
N GLY A 85 14.62 1.62 -8.85
CA GLY A 85 15.74 0.73 -8.56
C GLY A 85 15.31 -0.45 -7.70
N VAL A 86 14.67 -0.17 -6.56
CA VAL A 86 14.19 -1.19 -5.62
C VAL A 86 13.17 -2.13 -6.27
N ILE A 87 12.22 -1.57 -7.04
CA ILE A 87 11.20 -2.37 -7.75
C ILE A 87 11.87 -3.31 -8.76
N ARG A 88 12.85 -2.81 -9.53
CA ARG A 88 13.59 -3.62 -10.50
C ARG A 88 14.39 -4.74 -9.81
N ASP A 89 15.04 -4.41 -8.70
CA ASP A 89 15.85 -5.39 -7.95
C ASP A 89 14.95 -6.47 -7.32
N TYR A 90 13.75 -6.11 -6.85
CA TYR A 90 12.74 -7.07 -6.41
C TYR A 90 12.32 -8.03 -7.53
N PHE A 91 11.98 -7.50 -8.73
CA PHE A 91 11.62 -8.35 -9.87
C PHE A 91 12.76 -9.29 -10.28
N MET A 92 14.02 -8.83 -10.29
CA MET A 92 15.15 -9.69 -10.60
C MET A 92 15.33 -10.84 -9.60
N ILE A 93 15.04 -10.61 -8.31
CA ILE A 93 15.09 -11.66 -7.29
C ILE A 93 13.95 -12.66 -7.50
N CYS A 94 12.72 -12.19 -7.78
CA CYS A 94 11.59 -13.05 -8.08
C CYS A 94 11.80 -13.90 -9.34
N ASP A 95 12.36 -13.34 -10.42
CA ASP A 95 12.66 -14.06 -11.67
C ASP A 95 13.76 -15.12 -11.49
N SER A 96 14.55 -15.04 -10.41
CA SER A 96 15.61 -16.01 -10.10
C SER A 96 15.15 -17.23 -9.32
N TYR A 97 13.86 -17.28 -8.94
CA TYR A 97 13.23 -18.36 -8.20
C TYR A 97 12.38 -19.28 -9.09
#